data_AF-A0A8T1TKR7-F1
#
_entry.id   AF-A0A8T1TKR7-F1
#
_cell.length_a   1.000
_cell.length_b   1.000
_cell.length_c   1.000
_cell.angle_alpha   90.00
_cell.angle_beta   90.00
_cell.angle_gamma   90.00
#
_symmetry.space_group_name_H-M   'P 1'
#
loop_
_entity.id
_entity.type
_entity.pdbx_description
1 polymer ?
#
loop_
_entity_poly.entity_id
_entity_poly.type
_entity_poly.pdbx_seq_one_letter_code
_entity_poly.pdbx_strand_id
1 'polypeptide(L)'
;LAEYYTTGIDPFHPSKVAELKEVTPWVLLQTAVGLSAQEEASSQSHHDQLKRFMKLCLWGNKADGCYKEVKDTISGADASLVFDDELLLVDHSDNVIDFLERKAHETDAKTLGVQYINDNCGTELLLDLALVDHLLAHGWCGMVTLNVKVEPMYVSDATPADVHEHIEEMQRDTRTPEVQALGKRLAGYVHKEQLVIRPDIFWNRYTYYWEMPTELQTRLATEATLVIIKGDLNYRRLLGDRLWPPSTPVEEAVPYFPTAFVSFRTMKSNPVVGIPADMVEKLEKEDLKWRYNGKRGTIQTDP
;
A
#
# COMPACT_ATOMS: atom_id res chain seq x y z
N LEU A 1 -30.19 8.50 7.24
CA LEU A 1 -29.28 8.67 6.09
C LEU A 1 -28.11 7.72 6.28
N ALA A 2 -28.31 6.46 5.87
CA ALA A 2 -27.26 5.47 5.52
C ALA A 2 -27.96 4.13 5.24
N GLU A 3 -28.81 4.09 4.21
CA GLU A 3 -29.31 2.82 3.67
C GLU A 3 -28.52 2.51 2.40
N TYR A 4 -27.22 2.21 2.54
CA TYR A 4 -26.32 2.03 1.39
C TYR A 4 -26.90 1.06 0.34
N TYR A 5 -27.51 -0.05 0.78
CA TYR A 5 -28.10 -1.05 -0.12
C TYR A 5 -29.37 -0.57 -0.85
N THR A 6 -30.01 0.52 -0.43
CA THR A 6 -31.17 1.10 -1.12
C THR A 6 -30.78 2.34 -1.92
N THR A 7 -29.83 3.15 -1.43
CA THR A 7 -29.47 4.43 -2.04
C THR A 7 -28.24 4.37 -2.93
N GLY A 8 -27.35 3.39 -2.73
CA GLY A 8 -26.02 3.34 -3.34
C GLY A 8 -25.07 4.44 -2.84
N ILE A 9 -25.47 5.23 -1.84
CA ILE A 9 -24.68 6.35 -1.32
C ILE A 9 -23.72 5.81 -0.27
N ASP A 10 -22.41 5.93 -0.54
CA ASP A 10 -21.38 5.63 0.44
C ASP A 10 -21.49 6.60 1.64
N PRO A 11 -21.84 6.08 2.85
CA PRO A 11 -22.01 6.92 4.03
C PRO A 11 -20.69 7.52 4.54
N PHE A 12 -19.55 6.95 4.14
CA PHE A 12 -18.22 7.39 4.54
C PHE A 12 -17.58 8.33 3.53
N HIS A 13 -18.15 8.48 2.32
CA HIS A 13 -17.61 9.35 1.28
C HIS A 13 -17.23 10.75 1.78
N PRO A 14 -18.06 11.47 2.58
CA PRO A 14 -17.67 12.77 3.11
C PRO A 14 -16.38 12.74 3.95
N SER A 15 -16.14 11.66 4.69
CA SER A 15 -14.91 11.45 5.47
C SER A 15 -13.73 11.07 4.59
N LYS A 16 -13.96 10.20 3.59
CA LYS A 16 -12.94 9.75 2.63
C LYS A 16 -12.32 10.92 1.84
N VAL A 17 -13.15 11.86 1.38
CA VAL A 17 -12.69 13.03 0.61
C VAL A 17 -12.33 14.24 1.48
N ALA A 18 -12.53 14.16 2.79
CA ALA A 18 -12.25 15.29 3.67
C ALA A 18 -10.77 15.67 3.63
N GLU A 19 -9.88 14.68 3.71
CA GLU A 19 -8.45 14.96 3.69
C GLU A 19 -7.95 15.45 2.32
N LEU A 20 -8.59 15.08 1.21
CA LEU A 20 -8.24 15.59 -0.12
C LEU A 20 -8.47 17.10 -0.29
N LYS A 21 -9.23 17.72 0.62
CA LYS A 21 -9.42 19.18 0.67
C LYS A 21 -8.27 19.88 1.40
N GLU A 22 -7.49 19.15 2.18
CA GLU A 22 -6.33 19.65 2.91
C GLU A 22 -5.11 19.75 2.00
N VAL A 23 -4.10 20.52 2.41
CA VAL A 23 -2.86 20.71 1.66
C VAL A 23 -1.94 19.49 1.76
N THR A 24 -1.94 18.81 2.93
CA THR A 24 -0.99 17.75 3.26
C THR A 24 -0.93 16.62 2.23
N PRO A 25 -2.05 15.97 1.80
CA PRO A 25 -1.95 14.83 0.88
C PRO A 25 -1.27 15.21 -0.44
N TRP A 26 -1.51 16.44 -0.91
CA TRP A 26 -0.96 16.95 -2.16
C TRP A 26 0.51 17.32 -2.03
N VAL A 27 0.95 17.86 -0.89
CA VAL A 27 2.38 18.12 -0.62
C VAL A 27 3.16 16.80 -0.57
N LEU A 28 2.61 15.78 0.10
CA LEU A 28 3.24 14.45 0.15
C LEU A 28 3.32 13.81 -1.24
N LEU A 29 2.23 13.85 -2.01
CA LEU A 29 2.22 13.36 -3.39
C LEU A 29 3.19 14.14 -4.29
N GLN A 30 3.18 15.47 -4.21
CA GLN A 30 4.07 16.33 -4.99
C GLN A 30 5.53 16.05 -4.65
N THR A 31 5.83 15.82 -3.37
CA THR A 31 7.16 15.41 -2.93
C THR A 31 7.54 14.09 -3.61
N ALA A 32 6.68 13.06 -3.53
CA ALA A 32 6.92 11.77 -4.17
C ALA A 32 7.20 11.90 -5.68
N VAL A 33 6.40 12.69 -6.40
CA VAL A 33 6.56 12.89 -7.85
C VAL A 33 7.81 13.73 -8.18
N GLY A 34 8.07 14.79 -7.42
CA GLY A 34 9.22 15.67 -7.64
C GLY A 34 10.56 14.96 -7.44
N LEU A 35 10.60 13.99 -6.52
CA LEU A 35 11.78 13.16 -6.28
C LEU A 35 12.07 12.26 -7.48
N SER A 36 11.07 11.58 -8.04
CA SER A 36 11.22 10.77 -9.26
C SER A 36 11.89 11.57 -10.39
N ALA A 37 11.42 12.81 -10.63
CA ALA A 37 11.97 13.67 -11.69
C ALA A 37 13.42 14.11 -11.43
N GLN A 38 13.80 14.35 -10.17
CA GLN A 38 15.18 14.73 -9.80
C GLN A 38 16.14 13.53 -9.85
N GLU A 39 15.65 12.35 -9.50
CA GLU A 39 16.44 11.11 -9.44
C GLU A 39 16.73 10.58 -10.86
N GLU A 40 15.75 10.67 -11.78
CA GLU A 40 15.94 10.48 -13.22
C GLU A 40 17.04 11.39 -13.78
N ALA A 41 17.12 12.65 -13.31
CA ALA A 41 18.12 13.61 -13.74
C ALA A 41 19.51 13.39 -13.13
N SER A 42 19.60 12.71 -11.98
CA SER A 42 20.84 12.54 -11.20
C SER A 42 21.49 11.16 -11.32
N SER A 43 20.96 10.28 -12.17
CA SER A 43 21.48 8.91 -12.38
C SER A 43 21.51 8.05 -11.10
N GLN A 44 20.61 8.29 -10.14
CA GLN A 44 20.41 7.37 -9.02
C GLN A 44 19.86 6.03 -9.54
N SER A 45 20.19 4.95 -8.83
CA SER A 45 19.78 3.59 -9.21
C SER A 45 18.25 3.47 -9.23
N HIS A 46 17.68 2.88 -10.29
CA HIS A 46 16.25 2.56 -10.36
C HIS A 46 15.78 1.76 -9.12
N HIS A 47 16.67 0.95 -8.55
CA HIS A 47 16.49 0.24 -7.30
C HIS A 47 16.14 1.17 -6.12
N ASP A 48 16.91 2.25 -5.93
CA ASP A 48 16.72 3.17 -4.79
C ASP A 48 15.39 3.93 -4.91
N GLN A 49 14.98 4.27 -6.13
CA GLN A 49 13.70 4.91 -6.40
C GLN A 49 12.53 4.00 -6.02
N LEU A 50 12.55 2.73 -6.44
CA LEU A 50 11.51 1.76 -6.09
C LEU A 50 11.46 1.55 -4.58
N LYS A 51 12.62 1.35 -3.93
CA LYS A 51 12.72 1.23 -2.46
C LYS A 51 12.08 2.42 -1.76
N ARG A 52 12.32 3.63 -2.25
CA ARG A 52 11.72 4.85 -1.72
C ARG A 52 10.21 4.83 -1.84
N PHE A 53 9.66 4.56 -3.03
CA PHE A 53 8.21 4.48 -3.23
C PHE A 53 7.53 3.42 -2.34
N MET A 54 8.18 2.28 -2.10
CA MET A 54 7.68 1.28 -1.14
C MET A 54 7.56 1.85 0.28
N LYS A 55 8.58 2.59 0.74
CA LYS A 55 8.54 3.28 2.05
C LYS A 55 7.45 4.36 2.08
N LEU A 56 7.26 5.12 1.00
CA LEU A 56 6.17 6.11 0.91
C LEU A 56 4.79 5.43 1.05
N CYS A 57 4.57 4.30 0.36
CA CYS A 57 3.32 3.56 0.43
C CYS A 57 3.04 2.96 1.82
N LEU A 58 4.08 2.49 2.52
CA LEU A 58 3.96 2.03 3.90
C LEU A 58 3.47 3.15 4.83
N TRP A 59 4.10 4.32 4.72
CA TRP A 59 3.88 5.41 5.66
C TRP A 59 2.74 6.36 5.25
N GLY A 60 2.17 6.23 4.06
CA GLY A 60 0.94 6.95 3.68
C GLY A 60 -0.20 6.74 4.67
N ASN A 61 -0.26 5.55 5.28
CA ASN A 61 -1.24 5.18 6.31
C ASN A 61 -0.98 5.84 7.69
N LYS A 62 0.15 6.55 7.88
CA LYS A 62 0.42 7.36 9.08
C LYS A 62 -0.26 8.72 9.05
N ALA A 63 -0.55 9.28 7.86
CA ALA A 63 -1.27 10.55 7.73
C ALA A 63 -2.71 10.48 8.28
N ASP A 64 -3.32 9.30 8.21
CA ASP A 64 -4.65 8.96 8.74
C ASP A 64 -4.65 8.60 10.24
N GLY A 65 -3.47 8.48 10.87
CA GLY A 65 -3.37 7.98 12.25
C GLY A 65 -4.15 8.82 13.28
N CYS A 66 -5.00 8.14 14.07
CA CYS A 66 -5.58 8.65 15.32
C CYS A 66 -4.53 9.04 16.39
N TYR A 67 -3.25 8.78 16.13
CA TYR A 67 -2.12 9.09 16.99
C TYR A 67 -1.56 10.47 16.63
N LYS A 68 -1.98 11.51 17.37
CA LYS A 68 -1.54 12.91 17.23
C LYS A 68 -0.01 13.05 17.06
N GLU A 69 0.76 12.29 17.84
CA GLU A 69 2.25 12.32 17.81
C GLU A 69 2.84 12.00 16.44
N VAL A 70 2.15 11.19 15.62
CA VAL A 70 2.59 10.83 14.28
C VAL A 70 2.05 11.82 13.25
N LYS A 71 0.81 12.26 13.39
CA LYS A 71 0.17 13.24 12.49
C LYS A 71 0.91 14.58 12.46
N ASP A 72 1.46 15.02 13.60
CA ASP A 72 2.19 16.29 13.70
C ASP A 72 3.53 16.27 12.95
N THR A 73 4.11 15.09 12.67
CA THR A 73 5.40 14.96 11.94
C THR A 73 5.27 14.99 10.41
N ILE A 74 4.06 14.85 9.88
CA ILE A 74 3.77 14.67 8.43
C ILE A 74 2.62 15.57 7.97
N SER A 75 2.30 16.64 8.69
CA SER A 75 1.21 17.56 8.34
C SER A 75 1.70 18.98 8.06
N GLY A 76 0.94 19.70 7.23
CA GLY A 76 1.21 21.10 6.88
C GLY A 76 2.04 21.27 5.62
N ALA A 77 2.43 22.53 5.34
CA ALA A 77 3.21 22.87 4.15
C ALA A 77 4.64 22.32 4.18
N ASP A 78 5.17 22.03 5.37
CA ASP A 78 6.50 21.45 5.61
C ASP A 78 6.45 19.91 5.77
N ALA A 79 5.32 19.28 5.41
CA ALA A 79 5.17 17.83 5.49
C ALA A 79 6.24 17.14 4.65
N SER A 80 7.12 16.38 5.30
CA SER A 80 8.20 15.65 4.63
C SER A 80 8.05 14.16 4.83
N LEU A 81 8.37 13.40 3.79
CA LEU A 81 8.46 11.94 3.81
C LEU A 81 9.90 11.48 4.16
N VAL A 82 10.62 12.25 4.99
CA VAL A 82 11.89 11.80 5.55
C VAL A 82 11.56 10.87 6.71
N PHE A 83 11.65 9.57 6.42
CA PHE A 83 11.37 8.54 7.42
C PHE A 83 12.66 8.07 8.04
N ASP A 84 12.65 7.99 9.36
CA ASP A 84 13.71 7.35 10.10
C ASP A 84 13.62 5.84 9.88
N ASP A 85 14.67 5.26 9.30
CA ASP A 85 14.78 3.82 9.07
C ASP A 85 14.76 3.05 10.40
N GLU A 86 15.06 3.69 11.54
CA GLU A 86 14.91 3.09 12.87
C GLU A 86 13.45 2.75 13.23
N LEU A 87 12.46 3.32 12.52
CA LEU A 87 11.04 3.00 12.70
C LEU A 87 10.59 1.77 11.90
N LEU A 88 11.43 1.23 11.02
CA LEU A 88 11.19 -0.02 10.32
C LEU A 88 11.71 -1.18 11.17
N LEU A 89 10.78 -2.03 11.64
CA LEU A 89 11.15 -3.23 12.38
C LEU A 89 11.74 -4.31 11.46
N VAL A 90 11.26 -4.33 10.21
CA VAL A 90 11.69 -5.22 9.14
C VAL A 90 11.63 -4.43 7.85
N ASP A 91 12.72 -4.45 7.07
CA ASP A 91 12.80 -3.86 5.74
C ASP A 91 13.31 -4.90 4.73
N HIS A 92 12.38 -5.61 4.08
CA HIS A 92 12.66 -6.53 2.99
C HIS A 92 12.50 -5.87 1.61
N SER A 93 12.62 -4.54 1.50
CA SER A 93 12.44 -3.86 0.20
C SER A 93 13.45 -4.35 -0.84
N ASP A 94 14.72 -4.55 -0.45
CA ASP A 94 15.76 -5.04 -1.37
C ASP A 94 15.42 -6.44 -1.89
N ASN A 95 14.92 -7.33 -1.01
CA ASN A 95 14.47 -8.68 -1.40
C ASN A 95 13.36 -8.64 -2.45
N VAL A 96 12.44 -7.68 -2.35
CA VAL A 96 11.33 -7.51 -3.31
C VAL A 96 11.86 -7.02 -4.65
N ILE A 97 12.79 -6.06 -4.63
CA ILE A 97 13.40 -5.52 -5.86
C ILE A 97 14.19 -6.62 -6.57
N ASP A 98 15.07 -7.31 -5.85
CA ASP A 98 15.85 -8.46 -6.36
C ASP A 98 14.93 -9.54 -6.95
N PHE A 99 13.77 -9.77 -6.34
CA PHE A 99 12.78 -10.73 -6.85
C PHE A 99 12.17 -10.29 -8.18
N LEU A 100 11.75 -9.02 -8.30
CA LEU A 100 11.20 -8.49 -9.54
C LEU A 100 12.25 -8.47 -10.66
N GLU A 101 13.50 -8.07 -10.38
CA GLU A 101 14.59 -8.10 -11.35
C GLU A 101 14.86 -9.51 -11.85
N ARG A 102 14.93 -10.49 -10.95
CA ARG A 102 15.11 -11.90 -11.31
C ARG A 102 13.97 -12.40 -12.20
N LYS A 103 12.71 -12.09 -11.85
CA LYS A 103 11.54 -12.50 -12.65
C LYS A 103 11.52 -11.84 -14.03
N ALA A 104 11.94 -10.57 -14.10
CA ALA A 104 12.09 -9.86 -15.37
C ALA A 104 13.18 -10.49 -16.24
N HIS A 105 14.29 -10.95 -15.65
CA HIS A 105 15.34 -11.67 -16.36
C HIS A 105 14.93 -13.08 -16.82
N GLU A 106 14.12 -13.79 -16.04
CA GLU A 106 13.61 -15.13 -16.39
C GLU A 106 12.62 -15.08 -17.58
N THR A 107 11.93 -13.95 -17.76
CA THR A 107 10.87 -13.78 -18.75
C THR A 107 11.01 -12.43 -19.47
N ASP A 108 10.04 -11.53 -19.30
CA ASP A 108 10.06 -10.14 -19.72
C ASP A 108 9.26 -9.36 -18.67
N ALA A 109 9.78 -8.25 -18.17
CA ALA A 109 9.11 -7.41 -17.19
C ALA A 109 7.67 -7.03 -17.62
N LYS A 110 7.41 -6.88 -18.92
CA LYS A 110 6.07 -6.59 -19.46
C LYS A 110 5.06 -7.72 -19.28
N THR A 111 5.52 -8.93 -18.98
CA THR A 111 4.66 -10.08 -18.69
C THR A 111 4.36 -10.23 -17.20
N LEU A 112 5.11 -9.52 -16.35
CA LEU A 112 4.90 -9.55 -14.91
C LEU A 112 3.66 -8.75 -14.53
N GLY A 113 2.91 -9.29 -13.57
CA GLY A 113 1.75 -8.66 -12.96
C GLY A 113 2.01 -8.34 -11.49
N VAL A 114 1.82 -7.10 -11.08
CA VAL A 114 1.82 -6.72 -9.66
C VAL A 114 0.38 -6.47 -9.22
N GLN A 115 -0.04 -7.05 -8.10
CA GLN A 115 -1.38 -6.79 -7.58
C GLN A 115 -1.32 -6.16 -6.20
N TYR A 116 -2.23 -5.23 -5.93
CA TYR A 116 -2.44 -4.67 -4.59
C TYR A 116 -3.66 -5.34 -3.99
N ILE A 117 -3.61 -5.62 -2.69
CA ILE A 117 -4.80 -5.71 -1.85
C ILE A 117 -4.86 -4.40 -1.07
N ASN A 118 -5.73 -3.48 -1.50
CA ASN A 118 -5.76 -2.11 -1.00
C ASN A 118 -6.37 -2.00 0.41
N ASP A 119 -5.89 -1.01 1.17
CA ASP A 119 -6.43 -0.59 2.47
C ASP A 119 -7.25 0.69 2.26
N ASN A 120 -6.72 1.86 2.63
CA ASN A 120 -7.48 3.12 2.65
C ASN A 120 -7.40 3.91 1.34
N CYS A 121 -8.42 4.74 1.10
CA CYS A 121 -8.38 5.88 0.20
C CYS A 121 -7.57 7.04 0.81
N GLY A 122 -7.64 8.22 0.20
CA GLY A 122 -6.92 9.41 0.64
C GLY A 122 -5.43 9.35 0.27
N THR A 123 -4.60 9.81 1.18
CA THR A 123 -3.15 9.94 1.07
C THR A 123 -2.49 8.59 0.81
N GLU A 124 -2.99 7.53 1.47
CA GLU A 124 -2.51 6.18 1.24
C GLU A 124 -2.72 5.76 -0.22
N LEU A 125 -3.93 5.96 -0.75
CA LEU A 125 -4.24 5.65 -2.14
C LEU A 125 -3.50 6.54 -3.14
N LEU A 126 -3.29 7.83 -2.83
CA LEU A 126 -2.47 8.71 -3.67
C LEU A 126 -1.03 8.19 -3.80
N LEU A 127 -0.42 7.75 -2.69
CA LEU A 127 0.94 7.23 -2.68
C LEU A 127 1.02 5.83 -3.30
N ASP A 128 0.01 4.98 -3.09
CA ASP A 128 -0.11 3.70 -3.80
C ASP A 128 -0.15 3.93 -5.32
N LEU A 129 -0.97 4.87 -5.80
CA LEU A 129 -1.06 5.22 -7.21
C LEU A 129 0.26 5.80 -7.75
N ALA A 130 1.02 6.54 -6.94
CA ALA A 130 2.34 7.01 -7.33
C ALA A 130 3.33 5.83 -7.53
N LEU A 131 3.31 4.83 -6.64
CA LEU A 131 4.10 3.61 -6.83
C LEU A 131 3.61 2.78 -8.03
N VAL A 132 2.30 2.72 -8.28
CA VAL A 132 1.75 2.08 -9.50
C VAL A 132 2.31 2.73 -10.77
N ASP A 133 2.32 4.06 -10.84
CA ASP A 133 2.91 4.77 -11.98
C ASP A 133 4.41 4.48 -12.09
N HIS A 134 5.15 4.48 -10.98
CA HIS A 134 6.57 4.14 -10.99
C HIS A 134 6.83 2.73 -11.53
N LEU A 135 6.07 1.73 -11.07
CA LEU A 135 6.18 0.34 -11.52
C LEU A 135 5.95 0.20 -13.03
N LEU A 136 4.92 0.87 -13.56
CA LEU A 136 4.56 0.80 -14.99
C LEU A 136 5.49 1.64 -15.87
N ALA A 137 5.82 2.87 -15.45
CA ALA A 137 6.63 3.80 -16.23
C ALA A 137 8.09 3.33 -16.38
N HIS A 138 8.62 2.67 -15.35
CA HIS A 138 10.01 2.18 -15.33
C HIS A 138 10.12 0.71 -15.71
N GLY A 139 9.02 0.07 -16.09
CA GLY A 139 9.04 -1.31 -16.61
C GLY A 139 9.40 -2.35 -15.56
N TRP A 140 9.00 -2.16 -14.30
CA TRP A 140 9.06 -3.20 -13.27
C TRP A 140 8.01 -4.29 -13.48
N CYS A 141 6.90 -3.92 -14.11
CA CYS A 141 5.83 -4.83 -14.52
C CYS A 141 5.08 -4.29 -15.74
N GLY A 142 4.33 -5.13 -16.44
CA GLY A 142 3.48 -4.71 -17.56
C GLY A 142 2.05 -4.36 -17.16
N MET A 143 1.59 -4.85 -16.01
CA MET A 143 0.23 -4.69 -15.53
C MET A 143 0.19 -4.59 -14.01
N VAL A 144 -0.66 -3.69 -13.51
CA VAL A 144 -1.00 -3.57 -12.10
C VAL A 144 -2.50 -3.80 -11.90
N THR A 145 -2.88 -4.59 -10.90
CA THR A 145 -4.29 -4.73 -10.47
C THR A 145 -4.49 -4.20 -9.05
N LEU A 146 -5.42 -3.28 -8.85
CA LEU A 146 -5.87 -2.82 -7.54
C LEU A 146 -7.08 -3.66 -7.09
N ASN A 147 -6.88 -4.56 -6.13
CA ASN A 147 -7.96 -5.31 -5.52
C ASN A 147 -8.59 -4.47 -4.40
N VAL A 148 -9.75 -3.89 -4.70
CA VAL A 148 -10.46 -2.93 -3.85
C VAL A 148 -11.73 -3.53 -3.25
N LYS A 149 -12.27 -2.89 -2.21
CA LYS A 149 -13.55 -3.29 -1.63
C LYS A 149 -14.68 -3.04 -2.63
N VAL A 150 -15.64 -3.96 -2.71
CA VAL A 150 -16.83 -3.78 -3.56
C VAL A 150 -17.80 -2.77 -2.94
N GLU A 151 -17.84 -2.71 -1.61
CA GLU A 151 -18.76 -1.86 -0.83
C GLU A 151 -17.98 -1.08 0.24
N PRO A 152 -18.52 0.06 0.74
CA PRO A 152 -17.91 0.83 1.81
C PRO A 152 -17.67 -0.04 3.06
N MET A 153 -16.43 -0.09 3.52
CA MET A 153 -15.99 -0.88 4.66
C MET A 153 -14.99 -0.07 5.47
N TYR A 154 -14.97 -0.27 6.80
CA TYR A 154 -13.98 0.32 7.71
C TYR A 154 -13.70 1.83 7.52
N VAL A 155 -14.73 2.60 7.17
CA VAL A 155 -14.70 4.05 6.92
C VAL A 155 -13.92 4.44 5.68
N SER A 156 -12.62 4.19 5.66
CA SER A 156 -11.69 4.70 4.66
C SER A 156 -11.29 3.67 3.60
N ASP A 157 -11.73 2.41 3.68
CA ASP A 157 -11.29 1.41 2.70
C ASP A 157 -11.68 1.81 1.26
N ALA A 158 -10.71 1.67 0.36
CA ALA A 158 -10.84 2.07 -1.04
C ALA A 158 -11.82 1.15 -1.79
N THR A 159 -12.71 1.79 -2.55
CA THR A 159 -13.63 1.18 -3.52
C THR A 159 -13.25 1.61 -4.95
N PRO A 160 -13.85 1.03 -6.01
CA PRO A 160 -13.58 1.48 -7.37
C PRO A 160 -13.86 2.97 -7.59
N ALA A 161 -14.94 3.49 -6.99
CA ALA A 161 -15.30 4.91 -7.10
C ALA A 161 -14.21 5.80 -6.51
N ASP A 162 -13.66 5.42 -5.35
CA ASP A 162 -12.58 6.17 -4.71
C ASP A 162 -11.35 6.23 -5.63
N VAL A 163 -10.93 5.12 -6.24
CA VAL A 163 -9.77 5.12 -7.15
C VAL A 163 -9.96 6.07 -8.33
N HIS A 164 -11.12 6.01 -8.99
CA HIS A 164 -11.42 6.90 -10.11
C HIS A 164 -11.45 8.37 -9.68
N GLU A 165 -12.08 8.68 -8.55
CA GLU A 165 -12.15 10.04 -8.00
C GLU A 165 -10.75 10.59 -7.67
N HIS A 166 -9.84 9.76 -7.12
CA HIS A 166 -8.48 10.19 -6.83
C HIS A 166 -7.68 10.50 -8.11
N ILE A 167 -7.84 9.69 -9.15
CA ILE A 167 -7.22 9.92 -10.47
C ILE A 167 -7.78 11.20 -11.12
N GLU A 168 -9.07 11.48 -10.97
CA GLU A 168 -9.68 12.72 -11.47
C GLU A 168 -9.22 13.95 -10.67
N GLU A 169 -9.16 13.85 -9.34
CA GLU A 169 -8.73 14.95 -8.45
C GLU A 169 -7.28 15.38 -8.70
N MET A 170 -6.40 14.45 -9.10
CA MET A 170 -5.04 14.77 -9.54
C MET A 170 -5.00 15.65 -10.81
N GLN A 171 -6.03 15.59 -11.65
CA GLN A 171 -6.05 16.27 -12.95
C GLN A 171 -6.65 17.68 -12.89
N ARG A 172 -7.07 18.16 -11.72
CA ARG A 172 -7.66 19.49 -11.56
C ARG A 172 -6.62 20.59 -11.81
N ASP A 173 -7.07 21.70 -12.39
CA ASP A 173 -6.22 22.87 -12.68
C ASP A 173 -5.64 23.52 -11.41
N THR A 174 -6.19 23.21 -10.24
CA THR A 174 -5.67 23.63 -8.93
C THR A 174 -4.45 22.85 -8.47
N ARG A 175 -4.08 21.76 -9.17
CA ARG A 175 -2.91 20.92 -8.85
C ARG A 175 -1.69 21.37 -9.65
N THR A 176 -0.49 21.01 -9.18
CA THR A 176 0.75 21.33 -9.90
C THR A 176 0.85 20.55 -11.22
N PRO A 177 1.61 21.03 -12.21
CA PRO A 177 1.77 20.34 -13.49
C PRO A 177 2.23 18.88 -13.36
N GLU A 178 3.07 18.58 -12.39
CA GLU A 178 3.62 17.24 -12.14
C GLU A 178 2.53 16.28 -11.63
N VAL A 179 1.69 16.73 -10.70
CA VAL A 179 0.54 15.95 -10.19
C VAL A 179 -0.49 15.74 -11.29
N GLN A 180 -0.78 16.76 -12.10
CA GLN A 180 -1.68 16.62 -13.25
C GLN A 180 -1.12 15.63 -14.28
N ALA A 181 0.20 15.63 -14.52
CA ALA A 181 0.83 14.69 -15.42
C ALA A 181 0.73 13.24 -14.90
N LEU A 182 0.94 13.02 -13.60
CA LEU A 182 0.71 11.72 -12.95
C LEU A 182 -0.74 11.26 -13.14
N GLY A 183 -1.73 12.10 -12.82
CA GLY A 183 -3.14 11.77 -12.99
C GLY A 183 -3.50 11.38 -14.43
N LYS A 184 -2.96 12.10 -15.42
CA LYS A 184 -3.15 11.79 -16.85
C LYS A 184 -2.52 10.45 -17.25
N ARG A 185 -1.32 10.12 -16.74
CA ARG A 185 -0.68 8.81 -16.99
C ARG A 185 -1.50 7.68 -16.41
N LEU A 186 -1.94 7.81 -15.15
CA LEU A 186 -2.79 6.82 -14.47
C LEU A 186 -4.11 6.59 -15.22
N ALA A 187 -4.80 7.65 -15.62
CA ALA A 187 -6.00 7.55 -16.45
C ALA A 187 -5.72 6.83 -17.78
N GLY A 188 -4.56 7.09 -18.39
CA GLY A 188 -4.08 6.39 -19.57
C GLY A 188 -3.85 4.89 -19.34
N TYR A 189 -3.25 4.49 -18.21
CA TYR A 189 -3.07 3.08 -17.86
C TYR A 189 -4.39 2.36 -17.63
N VAL A 190 -5.37 3.02 -16.98
CA VAL A 190 -6.73 2.48 -16.82
C VAL A 190 -7.37 2.25 -18.19
N HIS A 191 -7.30 3.24 -19.09
CA HIS A 191 -7.88 3.13 -20.43
C HIS A 191 -7.24 2.02 -21.27
N LYS A 192 -5.93 1.77 -21.08
CA LYS A 192 -5.17 0.71 -21.77
C LYS A 192 -5.21 -0.64 -21.06
N GLU A 193 -5.97 -0.76 -19.96
CA GLU A 193 -6.04 -1.96 -19.11
C GLU A 193 -4.68 -2.41 -18.53
N GLN A 194 -3.71 -1.48 -18.44
CA GLN A 194 -2.45 -1.69 -17.72
C GLN A 194 -2.61 -1.46 -16.21
N LEU A 195 -3.58 -0.65 -15.81
CA LEU A 195 -4.02 -0.48 -14.43
C LEU A 195 -5.48 -0.96 -14.33
N VAL A 196 -5.68 -2.13 -13.73
CA VAL A 196 -7.00 -2.75 -13.56
C VAL A 196 -7.53 -2.49 -12.15
N ILE A 197 -8.74 -1.95 -12.02
CA ILE A 197 -9.40 -1.74 -10.73
C ILE A 197 -10.44 -2.84 -10.55
N ARG A 198 -10.21 -3.74 -9.59
CA ARG A 198 -10.98 -4.97 -9.47
C ARG A 198 -11.63 -5.10 -8.09
N PRO A 199 -12.95 -4.89 -7.97
CA PRO A 199 -13.68 -5.21 -6.75
C PRO A 199 -13.90 -6.72 -6.61
N ASP A 200 -13.92 -7.22 -5.38
CA ASP A 200 -14.34 -8.58 -5.06
C ASP A 200 -15.01 -8.60 -3.68
N ILE A 201 -16.12 -9.35 -3.54
CA ILE A 201 -16.84 -9.47 -2.28
C ILE A 201 -15.98 -10.10 -1.18
N PHE A 202 -14.98 -10.92 -1.53
CA PHE A 202 -14.05 -11.50 -0.55
C PHE A 202 -13.33 -10.43 0.27
N TRP A 203 -13.02 -9.28 -0.33
CA TRP A 203 -12.35 -8.20 0.38
C TRP A 203 -13.23 -7.54 1.43
N ASN A 204 -14.56 -7.63 1.28
CA ASN A 204 -15.55 -7.16 2.25
C ASN A 204 -15.94 -8.22 3.30
N ARG A 205 -15.43 -9.45 3.23
CA ARG A 205 -15.70 -10.51 4.20
C ARG A 205 -14.81 -10.39 5.44
N TYR A 206 -15.32 -10.89 6.56
CA TYR A 206 -14.59 -11.02 7.83
C TYR A 206 -13.65 -12.25 7.88
N THR A 207 -13.58 -13.03 6.80
CA THR A 207 -12.82 -14.28 6.73
C THR A 207 -11.33 -14.02 6.52
N TYR A 208 -10.53 -14.99 6.95
CA TYR A 208 -9.08 -14.95 6.84
C TYR A 208 -8.60 -15.41 5.46
N TYR A 209 -7.33 -15.16 5.13
CA TYR A 209 -6.82 -15.47 3.79
C TYR A 209 -6.66 -16.97 3.51
N TRP A 210 -6.57 -17.84 4.53
CA TRP A 210 -6.63 -19.29 4.31
C TRP A 210 -8.03 -19.77 3.89
N GLU A 211 -9.06 -18.93 4.04
CA GLU A 211 -10.44 -19.19 3.59
C GLU A 211 -10.71 -18.53 2.23
N MET A 212 -9.68 -18.03 1.55
CA MET A 212 -9.82 -17.44 0.22
C MET A 212 -10.43 -18.47 -0.74
N PRO A 213 -11.48 -18.12 -1.51
CA PRO A 213 -12.08 -19.04 -2.47
C PRO A 213 -11.04 -19.55 -3.48
N THR A 214 -11.16 -20.82 -3.89
CA THR A 214 -10.20 -21.46 -4.82
C THR A 214 -10.07 -20.69 -6.13
N GLU A 215 -11.15 -20.10 -6.63
CA GLU A 215 -11.15 -19.29 -7.85
C GLU A 215 -10.27 -18.04 -7.68
N LEU A 216 -10.36 -17.38 -6.53
CA LEU A 216 -9.56 -16.19 -6.21
C LEU A 216 -8.09 -16.56 -6.00
N GLN A 217 -7.81 -17.66 -5.29
CA GLN A 217 -6.46 -18.18 -5.12
C GLN A 217 -5.81 -18.49 -6.48
N THR A 218 -6.53 -19.22 -7.35
CA THR A 218 -6.06 -19.60 -8.68
C THR A 218 -5.77 -18.35 -9.53
N ARG A 219 -6.63 -17.35 -9.46
CA ARG A 219 -6.45 -16.07 -10.15
C ARG A 219 -5.18 -15.35 -9.67
N LEU A 220 -4.99 -15.19 -8.37
CA LEU A 220 -3.79 -14.54 -7.82
C LEU A 220 -2.52 -15.31 -8.20
N ALA A 221 -2.52 -16.64 -8.06
CA ALA A 221 -1.39 -17.49 -8.45
C ALA A 221 -1.03 -17.37 -9.94
N THR A 222 -2.02 -17.17 -10.80
CA THR A 222 -1.82 -17.14 -12.25
C THR A 222 -1.47 -15.74 -12.77
N GLU A 223 -2.10 -14.70 -12.22
CA GLU A 223 -1.99 -13.34 -12.74
C GLU A 223 -0.97 -12.47 -12.00
N ALA A 224 -0.60 -12.81 -10.75
CA ALA A 224 0.28 -12.00 -9.94
C ALA A 224 1.66 -12.66 -9.79
N THR A 225 2.67 -11.95 -10.27
CA THR A 225 4.08 -12.19 -9.93
C THR A 225 4.37 -11.79 -8.49
N LEU A 226 3.77 -10.69 -8.02
CA LEU A 226 3.90 -10.18 -6.66
C LEU A 226 2.57 -9.59 -6.20
N VAL A 227 2.17 -9.87 -4.96
CA VAL A 227 1.04 -9.20 -4.31
C VAL A 227 1.52 -8.25 -3.20
N ILE A 228 1.19 -6.97 -3.31
CA ILE A 228 1.40 -5.95 -2.29
C ILE A 228 0.16 -5.91 -1.37
N ILE A 229 0.34 -6.29 -0.11
CA ILE A 229 -0.71 -6.36 0.90
C ILE A 229 -0.62 -5.11 1.79
N LYS A 230 -1.54 -4.16 1.62
CA LYS A 230 -1.53 -2.89 2.35
C LYS A 230 -2.24 -2.98 3.69
N GLY A 231 -1.67 -2.37 4.73
CA GLY A 231 -2.41 -2.01 5.94
C GLY A 231 -2.58 -3.09 6.99
N ASP A 232 -3.09 -2.67 8.15
CA ASP A 232 -3.16 -3.51 9.35
C ASP A 232 -4.27 -4.57 9.28
N LEU A 233 -5.43 -4.23 8.71
CA LEU A 233 -6.53 -5.18 8.55
C LEU A 233 -6.13 -6.37 7.68
N ASN A 234 -5.53 -6.10 6.52
CA ASN A 234 -5.09 -7.14 5.61
C ASN A 234 -3.99 -8.00 6.24
N TYR A 235 -3.07 -7.41 7.02
CA TYR A 235 -2.05 -8.17 7.76
C TYR A 235 -2.67 -9.06 8.86
N ARG A 236 -3.66 -8.57 9.62
CA ARG A 236 -4.40 -9.39 10.58
C ARG A 236 -5.11 -10.54 9.88
N ARG A 237 -5.72 -10.29 8.71
CA ARG A 237 -6.37 -11.34 7.90
C ARG A 237 -5.38 -12.39 7.36
N LEU A 238 -4.16 -11.97 7.06
CA LEU A 238 -3.04 -12.82 6.65
C LEU A 238 -2.49 -13.66 7.81
N LEU A 239 -2.53 -13.19 9.06
CA LEU A 239 -2.04 -13.95 10.21
C LEU A 239 -3.13 -14.71 10.98
N GLY A 240 -4.39 -14.51 10.61
CA GLY A 240 -5.51 -15.08 11.33
C GLY A 240 -5.93 -14.33 12.58
N ASP A 241 -5.44 -13.11 12.75
CA ASP A 241 -5.59 -12.30 13.96
C ASP A 241 -5.12 -13.05 15.23
N ARG A 242 -4.12 -13.94 15.08
CA ARG A 242 -3.58 -14.78 16.16
C ARG A 242 -2.36 -14.13 16.83
N LEU A 243 -2.17 -14.45 18.11
CA LEU A 243 -1.00 -14.05 18.89
C LEU A 243 0.16 -15.03 18.67
N TRP A 244 0.76 -14.97 17.49
CA TRP A 244 2.01 -15.69 17.20
C TRP A 244 3.16 -15.15 18.06
N PRO A 245 4.15 -15.98 18.42
CA PRO A 245 5.44 -15.47 18.87
C PRO A 245 5.98 -14.47 17.82
N PRO A 246 6.36 -13.24 18.20
CA PRO A 246 6.75 -12.21 17.24
C PRO A 246 7.90 -12.60 16.30
N SER A 247 8.76 -13.52 16.74
CA SER A 247 9.90 -14.02 15.97
C SER A 247 9.59 -15.26 15.13
N THR A 248 8.34 -15.74 15.09
CA THR A 248 7.92 -16.82 14.19
C THR A 248 8.19 -16.40 12.73
N PRO A 249 8.80 -17.24 11.88
CA PRO A 249 8.99 -16.93 10.47
C PRO A 249 7.67 -16.72 9.71
N VAL A 250 7.69 -15.91 8.66
CA VAL A 250 6.47 -15.53 7.91
C VAL A 250 5.88 -16.74 7.21
N GLU A 251 6.73 -17.54 6.59
CA GLU A 251 6.42 -18.76 5.86
C GLU A 251 5.76 -19.83 6.76
N GLU A 252 6.06 -19.83 8.06
CA GLU A 252 5.41 -20.72 9.04
C GLU A 252 3.99 -20.23 9.38
N ALA A 253 3.81 -18.92 9.49
CA ALA A 253 2.53 -18.31 9.83
C ALA A 253 1.57 -18.24 8.63
N VAL A 254 2.10 -18.19 7.40
CA VAL A 254 1.34 -17.97 6.16
C VAL A 254 1.69 -19.02 5.07
N PRO A 255 1.60 -20.34 5.33
CA PRO A 255 1.99 -21.37 4.37
C PRO A 255 1.02 -21.54 3.18
N TYR A 256 0.01 -20.68 3.07
CA TYR A 256 -1.17 -20.89 2.23
C TYR A 256 -1.43 -19.75 1.23
N PHE A 257 -0.64 -18.66 1.26
CA PHE A 257 -0.86 -17.56 0.33
C PHE A 257 -0.46 -18.01 -1.10
N PRO A 258 -1.25 -17.71 -2.14
CA PRO A 258 -1.15 -18.41 -3.43
C PRO A 258 0.06 -18.04 -4.30
N THR A 259 0.82 -17.02 -3.95
CA THR A 259 1.95 -16.47 -4.73
C THR A 259 2.85 -15.63 -3.83
N ALA A 260 3.97 -15.12 -4.36
CA ALA A 260 4.85 -14.22 -3.65
C ALA A 260 4.11 -12.95 -3.20
N PHE A 261 4.38 -12.50 -1.98
CA PHE A 261 3.79 -11.27 -1.47
C PHE A 261 4.75 -10.41 -0.67
N VAL A 262 4.43 -9.13 -0.56
CA VAL A 262 5.02 -8.21 0.41
C VAL A 262 3.91 -7.47 1.13
N SER A 263 3.98 -7.39 2.45
CA SER A 263 3.08 -6.56 3.24
C SER A 263 3.73 -5.24 3.63
N PHE A 264 3.01 -4.15 3.40
CA PHE A 264 3.34 -2.82 3.92
C PHE A 264 2.39 -2.51 5.06
N ARG A 265 2.88 -2.63 6.30
CA ARG A 265 2.04 -2.52 7.48
C ARG A 265 2.62 -1.55 8.50
N THR A 266 1.85 -0.51 8.81
CA THR A 266 2.06 0.28 10.04
C THR A 266 1.47 -0.48 11.23
N MET A 267 2.19 -0.54 12.35
CA MET A 267 1.84 -1.33 13.54
C MET A 267 0.63 -0.74 14.30
N LYS A 268 -0.57 -1.24 14.02
CA LYS A 268 -1.84 -0.78 14.63
C LYS A 268 -2.56 -1.88 15.44
N SER A 269 -2.00 -3.08 15.57
CA SER A 269 -2.59 -4.21 16.30
C SER A 269 -1.57 -5.25 16.77
N ASN A 270 -1.97 -6.13 17.68
CA ASN A 270 -1.07 -7.10 18.33
C ASN A 270 -0.46 -8.19 17.43
N PRO A 271 -1.17 -8.79 16.45
CA PRO A 271 -0.58 -9.86 15.63
C PRO A 271 0.66 -9.39 14.91
N VAL A 272 1.76 -10.15 14.99
CA VAL A 272 3.04 -9.83 14.34
C VAL A 272 3.89 -11.09 14.26
N VAL A 273 4.67 -11.22 13.19
CA VAL A 273 5.63 -12.30 12.96
C VAL A 273 6.90 -11.75 12.30
N GLY A 274 7.97 -12.54 12.26
CA GLY A 274 9.23 -12.24 11.58
C GLY A 274 10.02 -11.07 12.15
N ILE A 275 9.78 -10.66 13.41
CA ILE A 275 10.57 -9.64 14.09
C ILE A 275 11.79 -10.29 14.76
N PRO A 276 13.02 -9.77 14.57
CA PRO A 276 14.21 -10.29 15.24
C PRO A 276 14.05 -10.36 16.77
N ALA A 277 14.44 -11.48 17.39
CA ALA A 277 14.18 -11.73 18.81
C ALA A 277 14.83 -10.69 19.73
N ASP A 278 16.02 -10.22 19.40
CA ASP A 278 16.73 -9.14 20.10
C ASP A 278 15.96 -7.81 20.03
N MET A 279 15.37 -7.50 18.88
CA MET A 279 14.50 -6.35 18.71
C MET A 279 13.22 -6.47 19.53
N VAL A 280 12.60 -7.66 19.58
CA VAL A 280 11.42 -7.92 20.41
C VAL A 280 11.76 -7.68 21.89
N GLU A 281 12.84 -8.28 22.39
CA GLU A 281 13.27 -8.10 23.79
C GLU A 281 13.53 -6.63 24.15
N LYS A 282 14.11 -5.87 23.23
CA LYS A 282 14.33 -4.42 23.40
C LYS A 282 12.99 -3.68 23.50
N LEU A 283 12.08 -3.93 22.56
CA LEU A 283 10.79 -3.23 22.49
C LEU A 283 9.87 -3.57 23.67
N GLU A 284 9.89 -4.81 24.17
CA GLU A 284 9.17 -5.18 25.40
C GLU A 284 9.63 -4.41 26.64
N LYS A 285 10.87 -3.90 26.66
CA LYS A 285 11.39 -3.10 27.76
C LYS A 285 11.13 -1.60 27.56
N GLU A 286 11.29 -1.12 26.33
CA GLU A 286 11.29 0.31 26.02
C GLU A 286 9.91 0.88 25.69
N ASP A 287 9.02 0.08 25.08
CA ASP A 287 7.72 0.54 24.61
C ASP A 287 6.69 -0.59 24.60
N LEU A 288 6.02 -0.84 25.73
CA LEU A 288 5.00 -1.89 25.86
C LEU A 288 3.84 -1.78 24.85
N LYS A 289 3.68 -0.65 24.15
CA LYS A 289 2.63 -0.41 23.15
C LYS A 289 3.15 -0.49 21.72
N TRP A 290 4.39 -0.93 21.50
CA TRP A 290 5.08 -0.90 20.21
C TRP A 290 4.30 -1.57 19.07
N ARG A 291 3.46 -2.56 19.40
CA ARG A 291 2.65 -3.31 18.42
C ARG A 291 1.46 -2.53 17.87
N TYR A 292 0.93 -1.55 18.59
CA TYR A 292 -0.35 -0.94 18.24
C TYR A 292 -0.41 0.58 18.40
N ASN A 293 0.72 1.23 18.70
CA ASN A 293 0.79 2.69 18.82
C ASN A 293 1.00 3.45 17.49
N GLY A 294 1.08 2.74 16.35
CA GLY A 294 1.22 3.34 15.02
C GLY A 294 2.58 3.95 14.71
N LYS A 295 3.57 3.87 15.62
CA LYS A 295 4.88 4.53 15.45
C LYS A 295 5.79 3.81 14.47
N ARG A 296 5.67 2.49 14.37
CA ARG A 296 6.58 1.61 13.64
C ARG A 296 5.88 0.91 12.48
N GLY A 297 6.68 0.36 11.57
CA GLY A 297 6.18 -0.31 10.37
C GLY A 297 7.06 -1.48 9.96
N THR A 298 6.54 -2.27 9.04
CA THR A 298 7.22 -3.44 8.46
C THR A 298 6.99 -3.45 6.95
N ILE A 299 8.06 -3.71 6.20
CA ILE A 299 8.03 -4.16 4.81
C ILE A 299 8.50 -5.61 4.87
N GLN A 300 7.55 -6.54 4.84
CA GLN A 300 7.82 -7.95 5.11
C GLN A 300 7.32 -8.79 3.93
N THR A 301 8.24 -9.50 3.30
CA THR A 301 7.96 -10.35 2.13
C THR A 301 8.12 -11.83 2.46
N ASP A 302 7.35 -12.65 1.74
CA ASP A 302 7.54 -14.10 1.57
C ASP A 302 7.56 -14.36 0.05
N PRO A 303 8.75 -14.53 -0.56
CA PRO A 303 8.94 -14.56 -2.01
C PRO A 303 8.77 -15.94 -2.67
#